data_AF-A0AA35IX16-F1
#
_entry.id   AF-A0AA35IX16-F1
#
_cell.length_a   1.000
_cell.length_b   1.000
_cell.length_c   1.000
_cell.angle_alpha   90.00
_cell.angle_beta   90.00
_cell.angle_gamma   90.00
#
_symmetry.space_group_name_H-M   'P 1'
#
loop_
_entity.id
_entity.type
_entity.pdbx_description
1 polymer ?
#
loop_
_entity_poly.entity_id
_entity_poly.type
_entity_poly.pdbx_seq_one_letter_code
_entity_poly.pdbx_strand_id
1 'polypeptide(L)'
;MVMLNSNNVKVFLENTLKPYDLHSVDFKTTSLQSSILLTATNGGILSYATSNSDVLKNSINEINSVNNLKMMTLLIKDKWSEDENDTADQTSNSCYPIEIDSFKTKIYTYEMENLHACVAQIPNSDLLLLFIADGTFPYGLLVFKIERAMRELTDLFGYRLG
;
A
#
# COMPACT_ATOMS: atom_id res chain seq x y z
N MET A 1 -24.88 -1.26 6.87
CA MET A 1 -24.02 -1.92 5.88
C MET A 1 -23.33 -0.82 5.10
N VAL A 2 -22.04 -0.59 5.35
CA VAL A 2 -21.26 0.44 4.67
C VAL A 2 -20.67 -0.19 3.41
N MET A 3 -21.00 0.35 2.24
CA MET A 3 -20.42 -0.10 0.97
C MET A 3 -19.35 0.90 0.53
N LEU A 4 -18.20 0.38 0.09
CA LEU A 4 -17.13 1.20 -0.46
C LEU A 4 -17.59 1.84 -1.78
N ASN A 5 -17.39 3.14 -1.91
CA ASN A 5 -17.54 3.80 -3.21
C ASN A 5 -16.29 3.52 -4.05
N SER A 6 -16.36 2.48 -4.89
CA SER A 6 -15.24 1.98 -5.69
C SER A 6 -14.56 3.07 -6.53
N ASN A 7 -15.32 4.03 -7.05
CA ASN A 7 -14.78 5.11 -7.88
C ASN A 7 -13.93 6.08 -7.05
N ASN A 8 -14.42 6.49 -5.87
CA ASN A 8 -13.70 7.42 -5.00
C ASN A 8 -12.41 6.79 -4.46
N VAL A 9 -12.49 5.51 -4.05
CA VAL A 9 -11.30 4.77 -3.61
C VAL A 9 -10.27 4.67 -4.73
N LYS A 10 -10.71 4.40 -5.97
CA LYS A 10 -9.80 4.34 -7.12
C LYS A 10 -9.12 5.69 -7.39
N VAL A 11 -9.87 6.79 -7.39
CA VAL A 11 -9.32 8.15 -7.56
C VAL A 11 -8.33 8.50 -6.45
N PHE A 12 -8.62 8.09 -5.21
CA PHE A 12 -7.69 8.22 -4.10
C PHE A 12 -6.38 7.47 -4.38
N LEU A 13 -6.45 6.18 -4.74
CA LEU A 13 -5.27 5.37 -5.04
C LEU A 13 -4.46 5.94 -6.22
N GLU A 14 -5.12 6.40 -7.28
CA GLU A 14 -4.45 7.08 -8.41
C GLU A 14 -3.71 8.35 -7.98
N ASN A 15 -4.29 9.14 -7.07
CA ASN A 15 -3.63 10.32 -6.52
C ASN A 15 -2.40 9.97 -5.69
N THR A 16 -2.41 8.84 -4.98
CA THR A 16 -1.24 8.39 -4.22
C THR A 16 -0.06 8.02 -5.14
N LEU A 17 -0.28 7.69 -6.42
CA LEU A 17 0.82 7.34 -7.33
C LEU A 17 1.76 8.50 -7.64
N LYS A 18 1.33 9.75 -7.42
CA LYS A 18 2.10 10.95 -7.79
C LYS A 18 3.49 10.94 -7.13
N PRO A 19 4.55 11.30 -7.89
CA PRO A 19 5.90 11.38 -7.37
C PRO A 19 6.04 12.54 -6.39
N TYR A 20 7.06 12.49 -5.54
CA TYR A 20 7.47 13.66 -4.76
C TYR A 20 8.49 14.46 -5.56
N ASP A 21 8.18 15.74 -5.77
CA ASP A 21 9.09 16.76 -6.30
C ASP A 21 9.22 17.84 -5.22
N LEU A 22 10.27 17.71 -4.40
CA LEU A 22 10.56 18.67 -3.34
C LEU A 22 11.49 19.73 -3.92
N HIS A 23 10.96 20.85 -4.42
CA HIS A 23 11.79 21.92 -5.02
C HIS A 23 12.88 22.49 -4.10
N SER A 24 12.83 22.22 -2.79
CA SER A 24 13.83 22.62 -1.80
C SER A 24 15.04 21.69 -1.69
N VAL A 25 14.98 20.48 -2.22
CA VAL A 25 16.07 19.48 -2.22
C VAL A 25 16.15 18.93 -3.64
N ASP A 26 17.34 18.79 -4.23
CA ASP A 26 17.48 18.22 -5.58
C ASP A 26 17.26 16.70 -5.57
N PHE A 27 16.03 16.31 -5.20
CA PHE A 27 15.59 14.95 -4.98
C PHE A 27 14.20 14.79 -5.61
N LYS A 28 14.18 14.02 -6.69
CA LYS A 28 12.96 13.66 -7.41
C LYS A 28 12.79 12.16 -7.35
N THR A 29 11.62 11.71 -6.89
CA THR A 29 11.30 10.28 -6.96
C THR A 29 10.60 9.93 -8.25
N THR A 30 10.72 8.66 -8.62
CA THR A 30 9.75 8.03 -9.51
C THR A 30 8.38 7.96 -8.82
N SER A 31 7.34 7.82 -9.65
CA SER A 31 5.99 7.52 -9.18
C SER A 31 5.96 6.15 -8.50
N LEU A 32 4.96 5.91 -7.64
CA LEU A 32 4.72 4.54 -7.18
C LEU A 32 4.37 3.65 -8.37
N GLN A 33 4.90 2.44 -8.40
CA GLN A 33 4.54 1.44 -9.41
C GLN A 33 3.07 1.04 -9.26
N SER A 34 2.64 0.80 -8.01
CA SER A 34 1.23 0.52 -7.70
C SER A 34 0.83 0.95 -6.29
N SER A 35 -0.46 1.22 -6.14
CA SER A 35 -1.14 1.55 -4.89
C SER A 35 -2.40 0.72 -4.79
N ILE A 36 -2.57 0.01 -3.69
CA ILE A 36 -3.51 -1.11 -3.58
C ILE A 36 -4.24 -1.03 -2.24
N LEU A 37 -5.55 -1.18 -2.29
CA LEU A 37 -6.40 -1.47 -1.13
C LEU A 37 -6.75 -2.96 -1.16
N LEU A 38 -6.34 -3.69 -0.13
CA LEU A 38 -6.54 -5.13 -0.02
C LEU A 38 -7.12 -5.52 1.34
N THR A 39 -7.62 -6.73 1.45
CA THR A 39 -8.20 -7.26 2.69
C THR A 39 -7.11 -7.85 3.59
N ALA A 40 -7.15 -7.52 4.88
CA ALA A 40 -6.25 -8.10 5.88
C ALA A 40 -6.50 -9.60 6.08
N THR A 41 -7.72 -10.07 5.81
CA THR A 41 -8.12 -11.47 6.04
C THR A 41 -7.51 -12.43 5.03
N ASN A 42 -7.63 -12.15 3.74
CA ASN A 42 -7.24 -13.08 2.66
C ASN A 42 -6.33 -12.48 1.60
N GLY A 43 -5.87 -11.24 1.75
CA GLY A 43 -5.00 -10.58 0.78
C GLY A 43 -5.70 -10.25 -0.55
N GLY A 44 -7.04 -10.32 -0.58
CA GLY A 44 -7.84 -10.02 -1.76
C GLY A 44 -7.79 -8.53 -2.11
N ILE A 45 -7.49 -8.23 -3.38
CA ILE A 45 -7.46 -6.85 -3.89
C ILE A 45 -8.90 -6.34 -4.05
N LEU A 46 -9.25 -5.25 -3.35
CA LEU A 46 -10.53 -4.56 -3.49
C LEU A 46 -10.47 -3.45 -4.53
N SER A 47 -9.38 -2.69 -4.54
CA SER A 47 -9.13 -1.63 -5.50
C SER A 47 -7.63 -1.44 -5.69
N TYR A 48 -7.21 -1.04 -6.89
CA TYR A 48 -5.80 -0.81 -7.19
C TYR A 48 -5.63 0.28 -8.25
N ALA A 49 -4.46 0.90 -8.24
CA ALA A 49 -3.99 1.83 -9.25
C ALA A 49 -2.54 1.52 -9.59
N THR A 50 -2.15 1.66 -10.86
CA THR A 50 -0.79 1.41 -11.36
C THR A 50 -0.29 2.59 -12.18
N SER A 51 1.00 2.92 -12.06
CA SER A 51 1.62 3.91 -12.95
C SER A 51 1.96 3.26 -14.28
N ASN A 52 1.32 3.70 -15.36
CA ASN A 52 1.52 3.14 -16.71
C ASN A 52 2.82 3.67 -17.36
N SER A 53 3.99 3.37 -16.79
CA SER A 53 5.27 3.86 -17.34
C SER A 53 5.81 3.04 -18.50
N ASP A 54 5.54 1.72 -18.57
CA ASP A 54 6.40 0.86 -19.41
C ASP A 54 5.70 0.01 -20.48
N VAL A 55 4.35 -0.01 -20.56
CA VAL A 55 3.68 -0.91 -21.50
C VAL A 55 2.41 -0.31 -22.12
N LEU A 56 2.28 -0.46 -23.45
CA LEU A 56 1.04 -0.23 -24.19
C LEU A 56 -0.11 -0.98 -23.51
N LYS A 57 -1.22 -0.27 -23.24
CA LYS A 57 -2.47 -0.83 -22.68
C LYS A 57 -3.09 -1.83 -23.67
N ASN A 58 -2.51 -3.02 -23.77
CA ASN A 58 -3.12 -4.16 -24.41
C ASN A 58 -3.67 -5.10 -23.33
N SER A 59 -4.71 -5.85 -23.67
CA SER A 59 -5.44 -6.71 -22.72
C SER A 59 -4.56 -7.77 -22.07
N ILE A 60 -3.54 -8.27 -22.78
CA ILE A 60 -2.65 -9.34 -22.31
C ILE A 60 -1.71 -8.83 -21.21
N ASN A 61 -1.12 -7.65 -21.38
CA ASN A 61 -0.20 -7.07 -20.40
C ASN A 61 -0.95 -6.59 -19.16
N GLU A 62 -2.19 -6.11 -19.32
CA GLU A 62 -3.07 -5.80 -18.19
C GLU A 62 -3.36 -7.05 -17.35
N ILE A 63 -3.74 -8.17 -17.99
CA ILE A 63 -4.00 -9.44 -17.29
C ILE A 63 -2.77 -9.95 -16.54
N ASN A 64 -1.59 -9.93 -17.19
CA ASN A 64 -0.35 -10.37 -16.56
C ASN A 64 0.04 -9.48 -15.39
N SER A 65 -0.10 -8.15 -15.53
CA SER A 65 0.21 -7.21 -14.44
C SER A 65 -0.69 -7.42 -13.23
N VAL A 66 -1.98 -7.68 -13.44
CA VAL A 66 -2.93 -7.95 -12.34
C VAL A 66 -2.62 -9.28 -11.66
N ASN A 67 -2.23 -10.31 -12.40
CA ASN A 67 -1.84 -11.59 -11.80
C ASN A 67 -0.57 -11.45 -10.94
N ASN A 68 0.42 -10.70 -11.42
CA ASN A 68 1.62 -10.41 -10.64
C ASN A 68 1.28 -9.62 -9.36
N LEU A 69 0.39 -8.63 -9.45
CA LEU A 69 -0.10 -7.89 -8.28
C LEU A 69 -0.81 -8.81 -7.27
N LYS A 70 -1.66 -9.73 -7.74
CA LYS A 70 -2.32 -10.73 -6.86
C LYS A 70 -1.32 -11.60 -6.13
N MET A 71 -0.26 -12.04 -6.80
CA MET A 71 0.79 -12.83 -6.18
C MET A 71 1.55 -12.01 -5.13
N MET A 72 1.99 -10.79 -5.49
CA MET A 72 2.72 -9.90 -4.57
C MET A 72 1.89 -9.50 -3.34
N THR A 73 0.63 -9.14 -3.54
CA THR A 73 -0.29 -8.75 -2.46
C THR A 73 -0.52 -9.86 -1.45
N LEU A 74 -0.67 -11.10 -1.92
CA LEU A 74 -0.80 -12.26 -1.04
C LEU A 74 0.47 -12.49 -0.22
N LEU A 75 1.64 -12.49 -0.86
CA LEU A 75 2.93 -12.67 -0.18
C LEU A 75 3.19 -11.59 0.88
N ILE A 76 2.87 -10.32 0.58
CA ILE A 76 3.03 -9.21 1.52
C ILE A 76 2.04 -9.34 2.68
N LYS A 77 0.78 -9.71 2.38
CA LYS A 77 -0.23 -9.92 3.42
C LYS A 77 0.16 -11.05 4.37
N ASP A 78 0.77 -12.13 3.87
CA ASP A 78 1.20 -13.24 4.72
C ASP A 78 2.39 -12.83 5.60
N LYS A 79 3.41 -12.16 5.05
CA LYS A 79 4.50 -11.56 5.85
C LYS A 79 3.99 -10.59 6.91
N TRP A 80 3.06 -9.70 6.54
CA TRP A 80 2.42 -8.77 7.48
C TRP A 80 1.67 -9.52 8.59
N SER A 81 0.94 -10.57 8.23
CA SER A 81 0.19 -11.37 9.19
C SER A 81 1.11 -12.15 10.15
N GLU A 82 2.28 -12.57 9.69
CA GLU A 82 3.31 -13.20 10.53
C GLU A 82 3.91 -12.16 11.50
N ASP A 83 4.37 -11.02 10.99
CA ASP A 83 4.99 -9.94 11.78
C ASP A 83 4.03 -9.31 12.81
N GLU A 84 2.73 -9.27 12.52
CA GLU A 84 1.73 -8.73 13.46
C GLU A 84 1.46 -9.68 14.63
N ASN A 85 1.61 -11.00 14.41
CA ASN A 85 1.40 -12.03 15.43
C ASN A 85 2.67 -12.39 16.19
N ASP A 86 3.84 -12.30 15.55
CA ASP A 86 5.13 -12.64 16.14
C ASP A 86 6.12 -11.48 16.04
N THR A 87 6.29 -10.79 17.16
CA THR A 87 7.28 -9.72 17.29
C THR A 87 8.73 -10.20 17.39
N ALA A 88 8.99 -11.50 17.61
CA ALA A 88 10.36 -12.02 17.76
C ALA A 88 11.00 -12.35 16.40
N ASP A 89 10.21 -12.81 15.43
CA ASP A 89 10.66 -13.23 14.10
C ASP A 89 10.21 -12.25 13.00
N GLN A 90 10.33 -10.94 13.25
CA GLN A 90 9.93 -9.94 12.26
C GLN A 90 10.75 -10.05 10.96
N THR A 91 10.06 -10.30 9.87
CA THR A 91 10.60 -10.32 8.51
C THR A 91 10.66 -8.93 7.87
N SER A 92 9.97 -7.95 8.45
CA SER A 92 10.00 -6.56 8.00
C SER A 92 11.34 -5.89 8.28
N ASN A 93 11.76 -5.03 7.35
CA ASN A 93 12.94 -4.19 7.52
C ASN A 93 12.73 -3.13 8.61
N SER A 94 11.47 -2.74 8.85
CA SER A 94 11.10 -1.75 9.86
C SER A 94 9.62 -1.83 10.22
N CYS A 95 9.31 -1.51 11.47
CA CYS A 95 7.97 -1.40 12.03
C CYS A 95 7.82 -0.04 12.72
N TYR A 96 6.97 0.84 12.17
CA TYR A 96 6.73 2.17 12.72
C TYR A 96 5.33 2.27 13.32
N PRO A 97 5.20 2.33 14.66
CA PRO A 97 3.91 2.61 15.27
C PRO A 97 3.53 4.08 15.03
N ILE A 98 2.33 4.31 14.52
CA ILE A 98 1.79 5.64 14.28
C ILE A 98 0.44 5.82 14.97
N GLU A 99 0.10 7.07 15.26
CA GLU A 99 -1.17 7.46 15.84
C GLU A 99 -1.84 8.53 14.97
N ILE A 100 -3.06 8.24 14.52
CA ILE A 100 -3.91 9.13 13.72
C ILE A 100 -5.20 9.34 14.50
N ASP A 101 -5.42 10.53 15.03
CA ASP A 101 -6.65 10.91 15.75
C ASP A 101 -7.07 9.91 16.84
N SER A 102 -6.09 9.43 17.62
CA SER A 102 -6.22 8.39 18.68
C SER A 102 -6.33 6.94 18.19
N PHE A 103 -6.36 6.71 16.88
CA PHE A 103 -6.28 5.38 16.29
C PHE A 103 -4.83 4.97 16.09
N LYS A 104 -4.49 3.76 16.52
CA LYS A 104 -3.15 3.20 16.37
C LYS A 104 -3.11 2.27 15.18
N THR A 105 -2.03 2.38 14.41
CA THR A 105 -1.67 1.40 13.39
C THR A 105 -0.15 1.32 13.29
N LYS A 106 0.35 0.32 12.57
CA LYS A 106 1.78 0.11 12.33
C LYS A 106 2.02 0.12 10.84
N ILE A 107 3.09 0.80 10.44
CA ILE A 107 3.60 0.77 9.07
C ILE A 107 4.73 -0.25 9.02
N TYR A 108 4.62 -1.17 8.08
CA TYR A 108 5.63 -2.19 7.78
C TYR A 108 6.24 -1.93 6.42
N THR A 109 7.52 -2.28 6.29
CA THR A 109 8.24 -2.22 5.03
C THR A 109 8.84 -3.58 4.68
N TYR A 110 8.67 -3.99 3.44
CA TYR A 110 9.19 -5.26 2.93
C TYR A 110 9.98 -5.03 1.65
N GLU A 111 11.09 -5.74 1.56
CA GLU A 111 11.82 -5.89 0.31
C GLU A 111 11.23 -7.08 -0.46
N MET A 112 10.78 -6.82 -1.69
CA MET A 112 10.19 -7.82 -2.57
C MET A 112 10.97 -7.81 -3.87
N GLU A 113 11.99 -8.67 -3.95
CA GLU A 113 12.98 -8.68 -5.04
C GLU A 113 13.70 -7.32 -5.14
N ASN A 114 13.50 -6.59 -6.25
CA ASN A 114 14.04 -5.24 -6.46
C ASN A 114 13.02 -4.14 -6.13
N LEU A 115 11.89 -4.47 -5.50
CA LEU A 115 10.82 -3.54 -5.18
C LEU A 115 10.77 -3.25 -3.68
N HIS A 116 10.42 -2.00 -3.37
CA HIS A 116 10.12 -1.57 -2.02
C HIS A 116 8.62 -1.57 -1.81
N ALA A 117 8.17 -2.40 -0.88
CA ALA A 117 6.78 -2.46 -0.46
C ALA A 117 6.60 -1.80 0.91
N CYS A 118 5.50 -1.08 1.08
CA CYS A 118 5.12 -0.47 2.34
C CYS A 118 3.63 -0.72 2.59
N VAL A 119 3.31 -1.34 3.72
CA VAL A 119 1.95 -1.76 4.07
C VAL A 119 1.57 -1.27 5.46
N ALA A 120 0.33 -0.85 5.61
CA ALA A 120 -0.22 -0.47 6.89
C ALA A 120 -1.70 -0.88 6.96
N GLN A 121 -2.12 -1.35 8.12
CA GLN A 121 -3.53 -1.63 8.36
C GLN A 121 -4.30 -0.32 8.49
N ILE A 122 -5.43 -0.21 7.79
CA ILE A 122 -6.34 0.90 8.03
C ILE A 122 -6.91 0.71 9.45
N PRO A 123 -6.80 1.71 10.35
CA PRO A 123 -7.05 1.48 11.76
C PRO A 123 -8.39 0.82 12.09
N ASN A 124 -8.34 -0.18 12.98
CA ASN A 124 -9.48 -0.99 13.43
C ASN A 124 -10.29 -1.69 12.32
N SER A 125 -9.78 -1.75 11.08
CA SER A 125 -10.47 -2.31 9.93
C SER A 125 -9.90 -3.67 9.50
N ASP A 126 -10.62 -4.37 8.63
CA ASP A 126 -10.14 -5.58 7.95
C ASP A 126 -9.44 -5.25 6.62
N LEU A 127 -8.92 -4.03 6.46
CA LEU A 127 -8.31 -3.51 5.24
C LEU A 127 -6.84 -3.14 5.47
N LEU A 128 -6.01 -3.37 4.44
CA LEU A 128 -4.62 -2.97 4.36
C LEU A 128 -4.45 -2.00 3.18
N LEU A 129 -3.70 -0.92 3.41
CA LEU A 129 -3.18 -0.06 2.36
C LEU A 129 -1.77 -0.52 2.02
N LEU A 130 -1.49 -0.75 0.74
CA LEU A 130 -0.21 -1.23 0.25
C LEU A 130 0.30 -0.33 -0.87
N PHE A 131 1.53 0.16 -0.73
CA PHE A 131 2.30 0.82 -1.77
C PHE A 131 3.44 -0.07 -2.24
N ILE A 132 3.62 -0.11 -3.56
CA ILE A 132 4.75 -0.78 -4.22
C ILE A 132 5.47 0.26 -5.06
N ALA A 133 6.77 0.39 -4.86
CA ALA A 133 7.65 1.25 -5.61
C ALA A 133 8.90 0.51 -6.06
N ASP A 134 9.60 1.10 -7.02
CA ASP A 134 10.92 0.64 -7.42
C ASP A 134 11.92 0.74 -6.25
N GLY A 135 12.96 -0.10 -6.25
CA GLY A 135 13.99 -0.14 -5.21
C GLY A 135 14.82 1.14 -5.08
N THR A 136 14.70 2.05 -6.04
CA THR A 136 15.26 3.41 -5.95
C THR A 136 14.46 4.34 -5.04
N PHE A 137 13.20 4.01 -4.72
CA PHE A 137 12.33 4.83 -3.88
C PHE A 137 12.65 4.60 -2.38
N PRO A 138 13.11 5.60 -1.62
CA PRO A 138 13.52 5.38 -0.23
C PRO A 138 12.37 4.96 0.69
N TYR A 139 12.60 3.94 1.54
CA TYR A 139 11.62 3.49 2.53
C TYR A 139 11.10 4.59 3.44
N GLY A 140 11.97 5.48 3.93
CA GLY A 140 11.53 6.59 4.79
C GLY A 140 10.50 7.50 4.13
N LEU A 141 10.60 7.70 2.81
CA LEU A 141 9.61 8.47 2.07
C LEU A 141 8.34 7.67 1.79
N LEU A 142 8.42 6.35 1.60
CA LEU A 142 7.23 5.49 1.52
C LEU A 142 6.43 5.53 2.81
N VAL A 143 7.12 5.42 3.95
CA VAL A 143 6.52 5.49 5.29
C VAL A 143 5.84 6.85 5.50
N PHE A 144 6.51 7.94 5.15
CA PHE A 144 5.90 9.27 5.23
C PHE A 144 4.68 9.39 4.32
N LYS A 145 4.76 8.85 3.09
CA LYS A 145 3.68 8.89 2.11
C LYS A 145 2.46 8.11 2.58
N ILE A 146 2.65 6.90 3.11
CA ILE A 146 1.54 6.05 3.55
C ILE A 146 0.90 6.59 4.82
N GLU A 147 1.68 7.17 5.74
CA GLU A 147 1.15 7.85 6.92
C GLU A 147 0.21 9.00 6.52
N ARG A 148 0.64 9.84 5.58
CA ARG A 148 -0.18 10.94 5.05
C ARG A 148 -1.41 10.44 4.30
N ALA A 149 -1.26 9.41 3.49
CA ALA A 149 -2.39 8.79 2.79
C ALA A 149 -3.42 8.20 3.77
N MET A 150 -2.98 7.61 4.88
CA MET A 150 -3.85 7.01 5.88
C MET A 150 -4.76 8.05 6.58
N ARG A 151 -4.28 9.29 6.74
CA ARG A 151 -5.06 10.40 7.32
C ARG A 151 -6.25 10.82 6.44
N GLU A 152 -6.21 10.52 5.15
CA GLU A 152 -7.30 10.80 4.20
C GLU A 152 -8.31 9.64 4.11
N LEU A 153 -8.06 8.52 4.81
CA LEU A 153 -8.88 7.31 4.79
C LEU A 153 -9.74 7.13 6.05
N THR A 154 -10.03 8.21 6.77
CA THR A 154 -10.83 8.18 8.02
C THR A 154 -12.20 7.51 7.83
N ASP A 155 -12.81 7.64 6.65
CA ASP A 155 -14.09 7.02 6.31
C ASP A 155 -14.03 5.47 6.30
N LEU A 156 -12.84 4.90 6.19
CA LEU A 156 -12.60 3.46 6.18
C LEU A 156 -12.16 2.91 7.54
N PHE A 157 -12.01 3.76 8.55
CA PHE A 157 -11.61 3.33 9.89
C PHE A 157 -12.71 2.46 10.49
N GLY A 158 -12.33 1.32 11.06
CA GLY A 158 -13.30 0.36 11.62
C GLY A 158 -14.07 -0.45 10.58
N TYR A 159 -13.76 -0.33 9.27
CA TYR A 159 -14.45 -1.08 8.23
C TYR A 159 -14.27 -2.59 8.41
N ARG A 160 -15.37 -3.36 8.45
CA ARG A 160 -15.35 -4.82 8.58
C ARG A 160 -15.87 -5.50 7.33
N LEU A 161 -15.24 -6.61 6.96
CA LEU A 161 -15.74 -7.49 5.90
C LEU A 161 -16.84 -8.35 6.50
N GLY A 162 -18.01 -8.37 5.84
CA GLY A 162 -19.17 -9.14 6.25
C GLY A 162 -19.02 -10.63 6.01
#